data_AF-A0A0L0MZB8-F1
#
_entry.id   AF-A0A0L0MZB8-F1
#
_cell.length_a   1.000
_cell.length_b   1.000
_cell.length_c   1.000
_cell.angle_alpha   90.00
_cell.angle_beta   90.00
_cell.angle_gamma   90.00
#
_symmetry.space_group_name_H-M   'P 1'
#
loop_
_entity.id
_entity.type
_entity.pdbx_description
1 polymer ?
#
loop_
_entity_poly.entity_id
_entity_poly.type
_entity_poly.pdbx_seq_one_letter_code
_entity_poly.pdbx_strand_id
1 'polypeptide(L)'
;MGSAAITHIATIPSNVRRTPGDVLEELFSIGNSEFNAGMKQSKYGYPILGLYELVTLITLGEIKTTWGMGGASMGWCYVKTAMWQDRWKEEKRRDSRVKRIF
;
A
#
# COMPACT_ATOMS: atom_id res chain seq x y z
N MET A 1 -2.90 -19.92 -9.43
CA MET A 1 -1.94 -19.95 -8.32
C MET A 1 -1.62 -18.51 -7.94
N GLY A 2 -2.05 -18.05 -6.77
CA GLY A 2 -1.74 -16.69 -6.31
C GLY A 2 -0.31 -16.63 -5.78
N SER A 3 0.53 -15.77 -6.36
CA SER A 3 1.85 -15.46 -5.80
C SER A 3 1.66 -14.59 -4.56
N ALA A 4 2.16 -15.04 -3.40
CA ALA A 4 2.17 -14.23 -2.18
C ALA A 4 3.33 -13.22 -2.26
N ALA A 5 3.10 -12.10 -2.94
CA ALA A 5 4.08 -11.04 -3.12
C ALA A 5 3.42 -9.66 -3.09
N ILE A 6 4.17 -8.66 -2.62
CA ILE A 6 3.83 -7.26 -2.81
C ILE A 6 4.22 -6.91 -4.25
N THR A 7 3.23 -6.49 -5.02
CA THR A 7 3.35 -6.13 -6.43
C THR A 7 3.20 -4.62 -6.65
N HIS A 8 2.53 -3.92 -5.74
CA HIS A 8 2.18 -2.52 -5.88
C HIS A 8 2.40 -1.76 -4.57
N ILE A 9 2.66 -0.46 -4.69
CA ILE A 9 2.63 0.49 -3.59
C ILE A 9 1.78 1.69 -3.96
N ALA A 10 1.19 2.32 -2.95
CA ALA A 10 0.39 3.51 -3.12
C ALA A 10 0.87 4.61 -2.18
N THR A 11 0.77 5.86 -2.63
CA THR A 11 0.99 7.04 -1.78
C THR A 11 -0.34 7.56 -1.28
N ILE A 12 -0.40 7.87 0.01
CA ILE A 12 -1.54 8.51 0.66
C ILE A 12 -1.11 9.86 1.23
N PRO A 13 -2.02 10.83 1.46
CA PRO A 13 -1.65 12.11 2.04
C PRO A 13 -1.07 11.93 3.46
N SER A 14 -0.01 12.67 3.77
CA SER A 14 0.65 12.61 5.08
C SER A 14 -0.20 13.20 6.21
N ASN A 15 -1.18 14.04 5.89
CA ASN A 15 -2.07 14.72 6.82
C ASN A 15 -3.37 13.95 7.10
N VAL A 16 -3.70 12.92 6.31
CA VAL A 16 -4.86 12.06 6.56
C VAL A 16 -4.47 11.02 7.60
N ARG A 17 -4.53 11.40 8.88
CA ARG A 17 -4.62 10.43 9.97
C ARG A 17 -6.02 9.83 9.99
N ARG A 18 -6.17 8.68 10.65
CA ARG A 18 -7.41 7.92 10.84
C ARG A 18 -8.54 8.78 11.39
N THR A 19 -9.18 9.58 10.55
CA THR A 19 -10.41 10.30 10.88
C THR A 19 -11.55 9.42 10.42
N PRO A 20 -12.37 8.88 11.33
CA PRO A 20 -13.48 8.07 10.92
C PRO A 20 -14.51 8.88 10.12
N GLY A 21 -15.01 8.35 9.01
CA GLY A 21 -16.16 8.92 8.27
C GLY A 21 -15.84 9.83 7.09
N ASP A 22 -14.60 10.27 6.88
CA ASP A 22 -14.23 11.09 5.71
C ASP A 22 -13.79 10.19 4.55
N VAL A 23 -14.76 9.65 3.82
CA VAL A 23 -14.49 9.02 2.51
C VAL A 23 -14.99 10.00 1.46
N LEU A 24 -14.05 10.56 0.69
CA LEU A 24 -14.38 11.43 -0.45
C LEU A 24 -15.09 10.60 -1.52
N GLU A 25 -16.35 10.95 -1.81
CA GLU A 25 -17.22 10.23 -2.76
C GLU A 25 -16.64 10.17 -4.19
N GLU A 26 -15.78 11.12 -4.55
CA GLU A 26 -15.28 11.33 -5.90
C GLU A 26 -14.14 10.36 -6.32
N LEU A 27 -13.56 9.59 -5.40
CA LEU A 27 -12.42 8.72 -5.72
C LEU A 27 -12.84 7.30 -6.05
N PHE A 28 -12.52 6.82 -7.26
CA PHE A 28 -12.79 5.45 -7.68
C PHE A 28 -12.07 4.43 -6.78
N SER A 29 -12.84 3.57 -6.10
CA SER A 29 -12.33 2.43 -5.34
C SER A 29 -13.23 1.20 -5.54
N ILE A 30 -12.64 0.01 -5.44
CA ILE A 30 -13.38 -1.26 -5.53
C ILE A 30 -14.32 -1.36 -4.31
N GLY A 31 -15.63 -1.39 -4.55
CA GLY A 31 -16.65 -1.43 -3.51
C GLY A 31 -17.22 -0.07 -3.09
N ASN A 32 -16.89 1.02 -3.79
CA ASN A 32 -17.45 2.34 -3.49
C ASN A 32 -18.96 2.41 -3.70
N SER A 33 -19.55 1.72 -4.68
CA SER A 33 -21.01 1.74 -4.89
C SER A 33 -21.77 1.19 -3.68
N GLU A 34 -21.31 0.07 -3.11
CA GLU A 34 -21.87 -0.55 -1.91
C GLU A 34 -21.60 0.29 -0.64
N PHE A 35 -20.43 0.92 -0.57
CA PHE A 35 -20.07 1.81 0.53
C PHE A 35 -20.86 3.13 0.51
N ASN A 36 -20.93 3.78 -0.65
CA ASN A 36 -21.69 5.02 -0.89
C ASN A 36 -23.21 4.80 -0.72
N ALA A 37 -23.70 3.58 -0.98
CA ALA A 37 -25.08 3.20 -0.67
C ALA A 37 -25.33 2.94 0.84
N GLY A 38 -24.34 3.17 1.71
CA GLY A 38 -24.44 2.96 3.15
C GLY A 38 -24.48 1.49 3.57
N MET A 39 -24.24 0.55 2.64
CA MET A 39 -24.35 -0.89 2.90
C MET A 39 -23.12 -1.47 3.62
N LYS A 40 -22.05 -0.69 3.77
CA LYS A 40 -20.84 -1.05 4.51
C LYS A 40 -20.49 0.02 5.54
N GLN A 41 -20.40 -0.36 6.82
CA GLN A 41 -19.83 0.48 7.87
C GLN A 41 -18.29 0.49 7.78
N SER A 42 -17.71 1.05 6.71
CA SER A 42 -16.26 1.30 6.71
C SER A 42 -15.99 2.53 7.58
N LYS A 43 -15.21 2.33 8.65
CA LYS A 43 -14.86 3.42 9.57
C LYS A 43 -13.82 4.37 8.98
N TYR A 44 -13.04 3.98 7.97
CA TYR A 44 -11.91 4.77 7.46
C TYR A 44 -11.76 4.65 5.94
N GLY A 45 -11.38 5.74 5.27
CA GLY A 45 -10.93 5.74 3.87
C GLY A 45 -9.59 6.45 3.74
N TYR A 46 -8.76 6.01 2.79
CA TYR A 46 -7.50 6.69 2.45
C TYR A 46 -7.52 7.03 0.96
N PRO A 47 -7.43 8.32 0.60
CA PRO A 47 -7.29 8.70 -0.79
C PRO A 47 -5.94 8.21 -1.32
N ILE A 48 -5.96 7.52 -2.46
CA ILE A 48 -4.75 7.07 -3.15
C ILE A 48 -4.31 8.19 -4.09
N LEU A 49 -3.21 8.87 -3.75
CA LEU A 49 -2.65 9.97 -4.55
C LEU A 49 -1.88 9.50 -5.77
N GLY A 50 -1.41 8.25 -5.73
CA GLY A 50 -0.63 7.66 -6.80
C GLY A 50 -0.47 6.17 -6.56
N LEU A 51 -0.55 5.40 -7.64
CA LEU A 51 -0.38 3.96 -7.63
C LEU A 51 0.81 3.57 -8.48
N TYR A 52 1.66 2.70 -7.96
CA TYR A 52 2.89 2.28 -8.61
C TYR A 52 3.03 0.76 -8.56
N GLU A 53 3.38 0.17 -9.70
CA GLU A 53 3.79 -1.22 -9.82
C GLU A 53 5.27 -1.34 -9.48
N LEU A 54 5.66 -2.37 -8.71
CA LEU A 54 7.05 -2.66 -8.40
C LEU A 54 7.71 -3.39 -9.57
N VAL A 55 8.83 -2.85 -10.07
CA VAL A 55 9.67 -3.52 -11.08
C VAL A 55 10.25 -4.83 -10.53
N THR A 56 10.57 -4.85 -9.23
CA THR A 56 10.98 -6.04 -8.51
C THR A 56 9.95 -6.36 -7.44
N LEU A 57 9.22 -7.45 -7.65
CA LEU A 57 8.25 -7.98 -6.70
C LEU A 57 8.93 -8.32 -5.38
N ILE A 58 8.20 -8.13 -4.28
CA ILE A 58 8.70 -8.48 -2.95
C ILE A 58 7.93 -9.69 -2.47
N THR A 59 8.60 -10.83 -2.43
CA THR A 59 7.97 -12.11 -2.06
C THR A 59 7.80 -12.25 -0.55
N LEU A 60 6.83 -13.05 -0.14
CA LEU A 60 6.65 -13.40 1.28
C LEU A 60 7.90 -14.07 1.88
N GLY A 61 8.68 -14.78 1.06
CA GLY A 61 9.95 -15.38 1.45
C GLY A 61 10.96 -14.30 1.87
N GLU A 62 11.22 -13.33 1.00
CA GLU A 62 12.11 -12.20 1.29
C GLU A 62 11.66 -11.40 2.52
N ILE A 63 10.34 -11.21 2.68
CA ILE A 63 9.77 -10.55 3.87
C ILE A 63 10.20 -11.25 5.15
N LYS A 64 10.15 -12.59 5.16
CA LYS A 64 10.49 -13.40 6.33
C LYS A 64 11.99 -13.54 6.54
N THR A 65 12.76 -13.80 5.48
CA THR A 65 14.18 -14.16 5.60
C THR A 65 15.10 -12.94 5.57
N THR A 66 14.88 -12.00 4.65
CA THR A 66 15.78 -10.86 4.42
C THR A 66 15.58 -9.76 5.46
N TRP A 67 14.32 -9.47 5.81
CA TRP A 67 14.00 -8.40 6.76
C TRP A 67 13.44 -8.91 8.09
N GLY A 68 13.34 -10.23 8.28
CA GLY A 68 12.88 -10.83 9.53
C GLY A 68 11.47 -10.40 9.94
N MET A 69 10.61 -10.05 8.97
CA MET A 69 9.23 -9.65 9.24
C MET A 69 8.35 -10.92 9.32
N GLY A 70 7.29 -10.89 10.14
CA GLY A 70 6.45 -12.07 10.42
C GLY A 70 5.63 -12.62 9.23
N GLY A 71 5.89 -12.16 8.00
CA GLY A 71 5.11 -12.47 6.81
C GLY A 71 4.05 -11.42 6.50
N ALA A 72 2.97 -11.83 5.84
CA ALA A 72 1.85 -10.95 5.48
C ALA A 72 1.08 -10.56 6.75
N SER A 73 0.90 -9.26 6.95
CA SER A 73 0.14 -8.74 8.10
C SER A 73 -1.36 -9.00 7.94
N MET A 74 -2.05 -9.35 9.02
CA MET A 74 -3.53 -9.43 9.05
C MET A 74 -4.22 -8.04 9.09
N GLY A 75 -3.49 -7.01 8.70
CA GLY A 75 -3.85 -5.60 8.80
C GLY A 75 -2.71 -4.78 8.21
N TRP A 76 -2.28 -3.75 8.93
CA TRP A 76 -1.13 -2.92 8.56
C TRP A 76 0.04 -3.17 9.51
N CYS A 77 1.26 -3.04 9.00
CA CYS A 77 2.46 -2.97 9.82
C CYS A 77 3.41 -1.92 9.23
N TYR A 78 4.25 -1.32 10.08
CA TYR A 78 5.32 -0.48 9.58
C TYR A 78 6.44 -1.37 9.01
N VAL A 79 7.00 -0.95 7.87
CA VAL A 79 8.20 -1.57 7.32
C VAL A 79 9.37 -1.36 8.27
N LYS A 80 10.21 -2.38 8.41
CA LYS A 80 11.44 -2.24 9.21
C LYS A 80 12.45 -1.35 8.49
N THR A 81 13.32 -0.69 9.25
CA THR A 81 14.41 0.13 8.72
C THR A 81 15.26 -0.64 7.70
N ALA A 82 15.55 -1.92 7.94
CA ALA A 82 16.32 -2.75 7.01
C ALA A 82 15.65 -2.84 5.62
N MET A 83 14.32 -3.04 5.58
CA MET A 83 13.55 -3.09 4.33
C MET A 83 13.51 -1.72 3.64
N TRP A 84 13.27 -0.66 4.42
CA TRP A 84 13.30 0.70 3.89
C TRP A 84 14.67 1.05 3.27
N GLN A 85 15.75 0.67 3.95
CA GLN A 85 17.10 1.00 3.54
C GLN A 85 17.51 0.25 2.27
N ASP A 86 17.23 -1.05 2.20
CA ASP A 86 17.47 -1.89 1.01
C ASP A 86 16.75 -1.32 -0.21
N ARG A 87 15.49 -0.98 -0.02
CA ARG A 87 14.54 -0.98 -1.12
C ARG A 87 14.02 0.43 -1.46
N TRP A 88 14.26 1.44 -0.59
CA TRP A 88 13.88 2.85 -0.80
C TRP A 88 14.89 3.95 -0.37
N LYS A 89 16.04 3.64 0.24
CA LYS A 89 17.01 4.68 0.71
C LYS A 89 17.52 5.63 -0.38
N GLU A 90 17.75 5.11 -1.58
CA GLU A 90 18.35 5.86 -2.69
C GLU A 90 17.26 6.55 -3.53
N GLU A 91 16.99 7.81 -3.21
CA GLU A 91 15.97 8.63 -3.90
C GLU A 91 16.23 8.75 -5.41
N LYS A 92 17.50 8.83 -5.82
CA LYS A 92 17.94 8.93 -7.23
C LYS A 92 17.57 7.72 -8.10
N ARG A 93 17.06 6.63 -7.51
CA ARG A 93 16.68 5.40 -8.22
C ARG A 93 15.22 4.99 -7.97
N ARG A 94 14.39 5.87 -7.42
CA ARG A 94 13.01 5.51 -7.12
C ARG A 94 12.22 5.21 -8.40
N ASP A 95 12.42 6.01 -9.44
CA ASP A 95 11.75 5.86 -10.74
C ASP A 95 12.19 4.59 -11.50
N SER A 96 13.36 4.02 -11.19
CA SER A 96 13.80 2.76 -11.79
C SER A 96 13.30 1.51 -11.04
N ARG A 97 12.70 1.69 -9.86
CA ARG A 97 12.17 0.60 -9.02
C ARG A 97 10.66 0.46 -9.12
N VAL A 98 9.96 1.53 -9.53
CA VAL A 98 8.51 1.55 -9.61
C VAL A 98 8.03 2.17 -10.91
N LYS A 99 6.95 1.63 -11.47
CA LYS A 99 6.27 2.17 -12.65
C LYS A 99 4.97 2.80 -12.21
N ARG A 100 4.80 4.10 -12.46
CA ARG A 100 3.56 4.81 -12.13
C ARG A 100 2.42 4.31 -13.03
N ILE A 101 1.28 4.01 -12.41
CA ILE A 101 0.04 3.63 -13.10
C ILE A 101 -0.83 4.87 -13.28
N PHE A 102 -1.03 5.65 -12.20
CA PHE A 102 -1.70 6.94 -12.20
C PHE A 102 -1.22 7.80 -11.03
#